data_AF-A0A358EC96-F1
#
_entry.id   AF-A0A358EC96-F1
#
_cell.length_a   1.000
_cell.length_b   1.000
_cell.length_c   1.000
_cell.angle_alpha   90.00
_cell.angle_beta   90.00
_cell.angle_gamma   90.00
#
_symmetry.space_group_name_H-M   'P 1'
#
loop_
_entity.id
_entity.type
_entity.pdbx_description
1 polymer ?
#
loop_
_entity_poly.entity_id
_entity_poly.type
_entity_poly.pdbx_seq_one_letter_code
_entity_poly.pdbx_strand_id
1 'polypeptide(L)' 'EVIFEEFKGTGNMELVLAREIAEQRIFPAIDLNKSSTRKEELLLSDIELN' A
#
# COMPACT_ATOMS: atom_id res chain seq x y z
N GLU A 1 10.62 11.06 -6.60
CA GLU A 1 10.27 11.25 -5.18
C GLU A 1 9.39 12.46 -4.93
N VAL A 2 9.80 13.69 -5.27
CA VAL A 2 9.06 14.92 -4.91
C VAL A 2 7.56 14.88 -5.28
N ILE A 3 7.23 14.58 -6.54
CA ILE A 3 5.83 14.50 -6.99
C ILE A 3 5.05 13.37 -6.28
N PHE A 4 5.70 12.25 -5.99
CA PHE A 4 5.07 11.13 -5.30
C PHE A 4 4.71 11.51 -3.86
N GLU A 5 5.62 12.18 -3.15
CA GLU A 5 5.39 12.66 -1.78
C GLU A 5 4.29 13.75 -1.73
N GLU A 6 4.24 14.65 -2.72
CA GLU A 6 3.16 15.64 -2.82
C GLU A 6 1.79 14.98 -2.98
N PHE A 7 1.65 13.99 -3.86
CA PHE A 7 0.38 13.28 -4.05
C PHE A 7 0.03 12.34 -2.90
N LYS A 8 1.02 11.75 -2.23
CA LYS A 8 0.85 10.97 -1.00
C LYS A 8 0.24 11.79 0.14
N GLY A 9 0.58 13.08 0.24
CA GLY A 9 -0.05 13.99 1.18
C GLY A 9 -1.57 14.12 0.95
N THR A 10 -1.99 14.10 -0.32
CA THR A 10 -3.39 14.30 -0.74
C THR A 10 -4.24 13.02 -0.77
N GLY A 11 -3.60 11.86 -0.96
CA GLY A 11 -4.28 10.57 -1.02
C GLY A 11 -4.59 9.98 0.37
N ASN A 12 -5.48 8.97 0.38
CA ASN A 12 -5.85 8.21 1.58
C ASN A 12 -5.58 6.69 1.47
N MET A 13 -5.16 6.20 0.29
CA MET A 13 -4.81 4.81 0.04
C MET A 13 -3.60 4.75 -0.89
N GLU A 14 -2.64 3.89 -0.55
CA GLU A 14 -1.44 3.63 -1.34
C GLU A 14 -1.28 2.12 -1.54
N LEU A 15 -1.13 1.70 -2.80
CA LEU A 15 -0.76 0.33 -3.17
C LEU A 15 0.59 0.39 -3.89
N VAL A 16 1.62 -0.12 -3.24
CA VAL A 16 3.00 -0.07 -3.74
C VAL A 16 3.36 -1.41 -4.37
N LEU A 17 3.91 -1.36 -5.58
CA LEU A 17 4.43 -2.54 -6.26
C LEU A 17 5.96 -2.57 -6.18
N ALA A 18 6.52 -3.72 -5.80
CA ALA A 18 7.96 -3.93 -5.63
C ALA A 18 8.57 -4.55 -6.90
N ARG A 19 9.64 -3.92 -7.40
CA ARG A 19 10.31 -4.36 -8.63
C ARG A 19 11.01 -5.70 -8.40
N GLU A 20 11.63 -5.87 -7.25
CA GLU A 20 12.34 -7.07 -6.82
C GLU A 20 11.42 -8.31 -6.79
N ILE A 21 10.15 -8.15 -6.38
CA ILE A 21 9.17 -9.24 -6.37
C ILE A 21 8.75 -9.58 -7.81
N ALA A 22 8.56 -8.57 -8.66
CA ALA A 22 8.23 -8.76 -10.07
C ALA A 22 9.39 -9.43 -10.85
N GLU A 23 10.64 -9.09 -10.56
CA GLU A 23 11.84 -9.71 -11.15
C GLU A 23 11.93 -11.21 -10.83
N GLN A 24 11.47 -11.62 -9.65
CA GLN A 24 11.33 -13.01 -9.24
C GLN A 24 10.11 -13.73 -9.87
N ARG A 25 9.33 -13.03 -10.71
CA ARG A 25 8.10 -13.52 -11.34
C ARG A 25 7.01 -13.93 -10.35
N ILE A 26 7.01 -13.32 -9.16
CA ILE A 26 5.97 -13.53 -8.15
C ILE A 26 4.90 -12.45 -8.35
N PHE A 27 3.64 -12.88 -8.46
CA PHE A 27 2.51 -11.97 -8.70
C PHE A 27 1.32 -12.29 -7.78
N PRO A 28 0.62 -11.26 -7.26
CA PRO A 28 0.86 -9.83 -7.50
C PRO A 28 2.09 -9.30 -6.75
N ALA A 29 2.86 -8.41 -7.38
CA ALA A 29 4.14 -7.91 -6.85
C ALA A 29 3.95 -6.77 -5.83
N ILE A 30 3.10 -6.98 -4.82
CA ILE A 30 2.71 -5.95 -3.85
C ILE A 30 3.72 -5.90 -2.69
N ASP A 31 4.17 -4.69 -2.35
CA ASP A 31 4.93 -4.41 -1.13
C ASP A 31 3.94 -4.15 0.01
N LEU A 32 3.72 -5.16 0.85
CA LEU A 32 2.76 -5.10 1.97
C LEU A 32 3.18 -4.09 3.05
N ASN A 33 4.48 -3.83 3.24
CA ASN A 33 4.95 -2.94 4.28
C ASN A 33 4.79 -1.47 3.89
N LYS A 34 4.86 -1.17 2.58
CA LYS A 34 4.69 0.18 2.05
C LYS A 34 3.25 0.50 1.62
N SER A 35 2.40 -0.51 1.43
CA SER A 35 0.99 -0.33 1.07
C SER A 35 0.14 -0.15 2.32
N SER A 36 -0.74 0.85 2.33
CA SER A 36 -1.63 1.09 3.48
C SER A 36 -2.83 1.95 3.09
N THR A 37 -3.88 1.90 3.92
CA THR A 37 -5.04 2.79 3.81
C THR A 37 -5.20 3.57 5.12
N ARG A 38 -5.34 4.89 5.04
CA ARG A 38 -5.63 5.72 6.22
C ARG A 38 -7.05 5.45 6.69
N LYS A 39 -7.22 5.34 8.01
CA LYS A 39 -8.51 5.04 8.65
C LYS A 39 -9.10 3.69 8.24
N GLU A 40 -8.27 2.66 8.14
CA GLU A 40 -8.71 1.30 7.77
C GLU A 40 -9.67 0.69 8.81
N GLU A 41 -9.68 1.19 10.04
CA GLU A 41 -10.65 0.83 11.09
C GLU A 41 -12.11 1.17 10.73
N LEU A 42 -12.33 2.04 9.75
CA LEU A 42 -13.67 2.35 9.24
C LEU A 42 -14.11 1.37 8.15
N LEU A 43 -13.19 0.56 7.61
CA LEU A 43 -13.41 -0.30 6.45
C LEU A 43 -13.45 -1.79 6.83
N LEU A 44 -12.74 -2.16 7.89
CA LEU A 44 -12.55 -3.53 8.33
C LEU A 44 -13.15 -3.70 9.73
N SER A 45 -13.59 -4.92 10.04
CA SER A 45 -14.04 -5.27 11.39
C SER A 45 -12.85 -5.41 12.36
N ASP A 46 -13.12 -5.33 13.66
CA ASP A 46 -12.08 -5.50 14.70
C ASP A 46 -11.33 -6.84 14.58
N ILE A 47 -12.01 -7.89 14.07
CA ILE A 47 -11.42 -9.22 13.85
C ILE A 47 -10.41 -9.20 12.70
N GLU A 48 -10.65 -8.36 11.69
CA GLU A 48 -9.80 -8.24 10.50
C GLU A 48 -8.65 -7.26 10.70
N LEU A 49 -8.76 -6.31 11.65
CA LEU A 49 -7.72 -5.33 11.98
C LEU A 49 -6.51 -5.91 12.73
N ASN A 50 -6.62 -7.18 13.18
CA ASN A 50 -5.74 -7.94 14.09
C ASN A 50 -6.03 -7.75 15.58
#